data_AF-A0A497C814-F1
#
_entry.id   AF-A0A497C814-F1
#
_cell.length_a   1.000
_cell.length_b   1.000
_cell.length_c   1.000
_cell.angle_alpha   90.00
_cell.angle_beta   90.00
_cell.angle_gamma   90.00
#
_symmetry.space_group_name_H-M   'P 1'
#
loop_
_entity.id
_entity.type
_entity.pdbx_description
1 polymer ?
#
loop_
_entity_poly.entity_id
_entity_poly.type
_entity_poly.pdbx_seq_one_letter_code
_entity_poly.pdbx_strand_id
1 'polypeptide(L)'
;MIRLNIPGVGEINLEHVVFDVNGTLAVDGTLLPGIPDLLQDLSQLLSIHLLTADTHGKQAEIDRQLNLEAIRIRAGDEKEQKLEYVHQLGADQTAAVGQGANDALMLEAARIGICVISAEGTALQSLLKADLVVPDILSALEILQNPTRLKASLRK
;
A
#
# COMPACT_ATOMS: atom_id res chain seq x y z
N MET A 1 -13.62 3.49 7.77
CA MET A 1 -12.41 4.32 7.99
C MET A 1 -11.66 3.85 9.23
N ILE A 2 -10.37 4.16 9.34
CA ILE A 2 -9.57 3.92 10.54
C ILE A 2 -9.30 5.25 11.25
N ARG A 3 -9.55 5.34 12.56
CA ARG A 3 -9.22 6.50 13.39
C ARG A 3 -8.46 6.07 14.63
N LEU A 4 -7.34 6.73 14.90
CA LEU A 4 -6.53 6.49 16.10
C LEU A 4 -5.67 7.71 16.44
N ASN A 5 -5.31 7.83 17.72
CA ASN A 5 -4.32 8.79 18.16
C ASN A 5 -3.03 8.05 18.55
N ILE A 6 -1.92 8.41 17.93
CA ILE A 6 -0.60 7.84 18.21
C ILE A 6 0.22 8.86 19.02
N PRO A 7 0.65 8.53 20.25
CA PRO A 7 1.49 9.43 21.05
C PRO A 7 2.73 9.90 20.28
N GLY A 8 2.97 11.21 20.25
CA GLY A 8 4.10 11.81 19.54
C GLY A 8 3.97 11.90 18.01
N VAL A 9 2.88 11.37 17.43
CA VAL A 9 2.55 11.48 15.99
C VAL A 9 1.25 12.25 15.77
N GLY A 10 0.30 12.16 16.70
CA GLY A 10 -0.99 12.85 16.67
C GLY A 10 -2.12 11.97 16.14
N GLU A 11 -3.20 12.64 15.75
CA GLU A 11 -4.37 11.97 15.18
C GLU A 11 -4.07 11.44 13.77
N ILE A 12 -4.57 10.25 13.50
CA ILE A 12 -4.53 9.58 12.20
C ILE A 12 -5.96 9.22 11.84
N ASN A 13 -6.39 9.68 10.67
CA ASN A 13 -7.68 9.39 10.08
C ASN A 13 -7.41 8.84 8.68
N LEU A 14 -7.51 7.53 8.50
CA LEU A 14 -7.31 6.90 7.19
C LEU A 14 -8.68 6.55 6.59
N GLU A 15 -8.88 6.98 5.35
CA GLU A 15 -10.05 6.68 4.53
C GLU A 15 -9.67 5.79 3.36
N HIS A 16 -8.45 5.96 2.84
CA HIS A 16 -7.94 5.24 1.68
C HIS A 16 -6.72 4.40 2.02
N VAL A 17 -6.54 3.33 1.26
CA VAL A 17 -5.25 2.63 1.15
C VAL A 17 -4.91 2.42 -0.32
N VAL A 18 -3.69 2.78 -0.68
CA VAL A 18 -3.13 2.61 -2.01
C VAL A 18 -2.09 1.50 -1.98
N PHE A 19 -2.24 0.51 -2.84
CA PHE A 19 -1.28 -0.57 -3.02
C PHE A 19 -0.63 -0.45 -4.40
N ASP A 20 0.68 -0.57 -4.45
CA ASP A 20 1.31 -1.14 -5.65
C ASP A 20 0.87 -2.61 -5.80
N VAL A 21 0.77 -3.11 -7.04
CA VAL A 21 0.36 -4.51 -7.26
C VAL A 21 1.56 -5.46 -7.30
N ASN A 22 2.45 -5.34 -8.29
CA ASN A 22 3.52 -6.31 -8.51
C ASN A 22 4.77 -5.95 -7.70
N GLY A 23 5.27 -6.89 -6.90
CA GLY A 23 6.27 -6.67 -5.86
C GLY A 23 5.65 -6.47 -4.49
N THR A 24 4.32 -6.31 -4.41
CA THR A 24 3.57 -6.02 -3.18
C THR A 24 2.45 -7.04 -2.94
N LEU A 25 1.34 -6.99 -3.69
CA LEU A 25 0.24 -7.95 -3.59
C LEU A 25 0.50 -9.23 -4.40
N ALA A 26 1.29 -9.10 -5.46
CA ALA A 26 1.61 -10.15 -6.40
C ALA A 26 3.12 -10.27 -6.60
N VAL A 27 3.57 -11.47 -6.97
CA VAL A 27 4.95 -11.77 -7.41
C VAL A 27 4.89 -12.39 -8.80
N ASP A 28 5.70 -11.90 -9.74
CA ASP A 28 5.70 -12.34 -11.14
C ASP A 28 4.30 -12.29 -11.80
N GLY A 29 3.53 -11.25 -11.44
CA GLY A 29 2.16 -11.03 -11.85
C GLY A 29 1.15 -12.03 -11.30
N THR A 30 1.50 -12.79 -10.26
CA THR A 30 0.62 -13.77 -9.61
C THR A 30 0.33 -13.34 -8.18
N LEU A 31 -0.95 -13.24 -7.83
CA LEU A 31 -1.38 -12.81 -6.50
C LEU A 31 -0.86 -13.77 -5.42
N LEU A 32 -0.40 -13.22 -4.30
CA LEU A 32 0.03 -14.04 -3.16
C LEU A 32 -1.19 -14.72 -2.48
N PRO A 33 -1.01 -15.91 -1.89
CA PRO A 33 -2.09 -16.62 -1.19
C PRO A 33 -2.68 -15.79 -0.03
N GLY A 34 -3.99 -15.87 0.17
CA GLY A 34 -4.70 -15.20 1.27
C GLY A 34 -4.99 -13.71 1.08
N ILE A 35 -4.45 -13.08 0.04
CA ILE A 35 -4.69 -11.66 -0.25
C ILE A 35 -6.16 -11.32 -0.53
N PRO A 36 -6.95 -12.12 -1.28
CA PRO A 36 -8.35 -11.79 -1.55
C PRO A 36 -9.18 -11.63 -0.27
N ASP A 37 -9.08 -12.58 0.65
CA ASP A 37 -9.84 -12.57 1.91
C ASP A 37 -9.44 -11.38 2.79
N LEU A 38 -8.12 -11.12 2.92
CA LEU A 38 -7.62 -9.99 3.71
C LEU A 38 -8.02 -8.63 3.13
N LEU A 39 -7.98 -8.48 1.80
CA LEU A 39 -8.44 -7.25 1.14
C LEU A 39 -9.96 -7.09 1.25
N GLN A 40 -10.73 -8.18 1.19
CA GLN A 40 -12.17 -8.12 1.41
C GLN A 40 -12.50 -7.61 2.81
N ASP A 41 -11.84 -8.12 3.85
CA ASP A 41 -12.02 -7.64 5.22
C ASP A 41 -11.56 -6.18 5.37
N LEU A 42 -10.42 -5.83 4.75
CA LEU A 42 -9.90 -4.46 4.80
C LEU A 42 -10.82 -3.46 4.08
N SER A 43 -11.55 -3.89 3.04
CA SER A 43 -12.49 -3.04 2.30
C SER A 43 -13.65 -2.54 3.15
N GLN A 44 -13.96 -3.23 4.26
CA GLN A 44 -14.94 -2.77 5.25
C GLN A 44 -14.44 -1.56 6.06
N LEU A 45 -13.12 -1.36 6.09
CA LEU A 45 -12.45 -0.32 6.86
C LEU A 45 -11.92 0.82 5.99
N LEU A 46 -11.42 0.56 4.78
CA LEU A 46 -10.81 1.56 3.91
C LEU A 46 -11.25 1.37 2.46
N SER A 47 -11.28 2.47 1.70
CA SER A 47 -11.36 2.40 0.25
C SER A 47 -10.01 1.92 -0.31
N ILE A 48 -10.04 0.79 -1.03
CA ILE A 48 -8.84 0.15 -1.58
C ILE A 48 -8.61 0.66 -3.00
N HIS A 49 -7.37 1.06 -3.28
CA HIS A 49 -6.93 1.50 -4.60
C HIS A 49 -5.68 0.73 -5.00
N LEU A 50 -5.68 0.19 -6.22
CA LEU A 50 -4.57 -0.58 -6.76
C LEU A 50 -3.92 0.21 -7.89
N LEU A 51 -2.60 0.40 -7.83
CA LEU A 51 -1.80 1.08 -8.85
C LEU A 51 -0.80 0.10 -9.48
N THR A 52 -0.72 0.09 -10.80
CA THR A 52 0.12 -0.89 -11.50
C THR A 52 0.47 -0.45 -12.91
N ALA A 53 1.73 -0.69 -13.30
CA ALA A 53 2.17 -0.54 -14.68
C ALA A 53 1.85 -1.78 -15.53
N ASP A 54 1.27 -2.84 -14.93
CA ASP A 54 0.88 -4.11 -15.59
C ASP A 54 2.02 -4.73 -16.42
N THR A 55 3.23 -4.71 -15.88
CA THR A 55 4.45 -5.18 -16.56
C THR A 55 4.38 -6.65 -17.01
N HIS A 56 3.59 -7.46 -16.31
CA HIS A 56 3.39 -8.88 -16.61
C HIS A 56 2.17 -9.16 -17.50
N GLY A 57 1.34 -8.15 -17.81
CA GLY A 57 0.13 -8.30 -18.62
C GLY A 57 -0.96 -9.18 -17.99
N LYS A 58 -0.88 -9.42 -16.68
CA LYS A 58 -1.79 -10.32 -15.93
C LYS A 58 -2.77 -9.56 -15.06
N GLN A 59 -2.74 -8.23 -15.04
CA GLN A 59 -3.52 -7.47 -14.09
C GLN A 59 -5.04 -7.65 -14.27
N ALA A 60 -5.54 -7.86 -15.49
CA ALA A 60 -6.96 -8.18 -15.70
C ALA A 60 -7.40 -9.49 -15.01
N GLU A 61 -6.48 -10.44 -14.81
CA GLU A 61 -6.76 -11.64 -14.03
C GLU A 61 -6.81 -11.34 -12.53
N ILE A 62 -5.85 -10.57 -12.02
CA ILE A 62 -5.80 -10.12 -10.63
C ILE A 62 -7.05 -9.31 -10.29
N ASP A 63 -7.46 -8.39 -11.17
CA ASP A 63 -8.64 -7.55 -11.01
C ASP A 63 -9.91 -8.42 -10.81
N ARG A 64 -10.04 -9.51 -11.58
CA ARG A 64 -11.14 -10.48 -11.42
C ARG A 64 -11.05 -11.28 -10.12
N GLN A 65 -9.85 -11.71 -9.72
CA GLN A 65 -9.64 -12.47 -8.48
C GLN A 65 -9.97 -11.61 -7.25
N LEU A 66 -9.68 -10.31 -7.30
CA LEU A 66 -9.90 -9.37 -6.20
C LEU A 66 -11.28 -8.70 -6.25
N ASN A 67 -12.00 -8.81 -7.38
CA ASN A 67 -13.20 -8.03 -7.66
C ASN A 67 -12.96 -6.51 -7.47
N LEU A 68 -11.81 -6.03 -7.94
CA LEU A 68 -11.34 -4.65 -7.89
C LEU A 68 -10.73 -4.26 -9.23
N GLU A 69 -10.86 -3.01 -9.66
CA GLU A 69 -10.23 -2.52 -10.88
C GLU A 69 -8.97 -1.72 -10.53
N ALA A 70 -7.80 -2.20 -10.97
CA ALA A 70 -6.56 -1.47 -10.78
C ALA A 70 -6.37 -0.34 -11.79
N ILE A 71 -5.86 0.79 -11.31
CA ILE A 71 -5.55 1.95 -12.12
C ILE A 71 -4.21 1.70 -12.82
N ARG A 72 -4.25 1.71 -14.15
CA ARG A 72 -3.07 1.54 -14.99
C ARG A 72 -2.28 2.85 -15.04
N ILE A 73 -1.03 2.80 -14.59
CA ILE A 73 -0.08 3.92 -14.71
C ILE A 73 0.81 3.72 -15.93
N ARG A 74 1.27 4.83 -16.51
CA ARG A 74 2.13 4.82 -17.70
C ARG A 74 3.56 4.51 -17.30
N ALA A 75 4.25 3.69 -18.09
CA ALA A 75 5.65 3.38 -17.88
C ALA A 75 6.54 4.63 -18.04
N GLY A 76 7.55 4.76 -17.20
CA GLY A 76 8.56 5.85 -17.23
C GLY A 76 8.35 6.94 -16.18
N ASP A 77 7.10 7.25 -15.83
CA ASP A 77 6.74 8.29 -14.86
C ASP A 77 5.94 7.70 -13.67
N GLU A 78 6.21 6.43 -13.31
CA GLU A 78 5.41 5.71 -12.32
C GLU A 78 5.45 6.37 -10.93
N LYS A 79 6.62 6.93 -10.55
CA LYS A 79 6.83 7.59 -9.26
C LYS A 79 5.90 8.78 -9.08
N GLU A 80 5.90 9.65 -10.08
CA GLU A 80 5.15 10.90 -10.10
C GLU A 80 3.65 10.62 -10.20
N GLN A 81 3.24 9.65 -11.03
CA GLN A 81 1.83 9.25 -11.12
C GLN A 81 1.29 8.66 -9.81
N LYS A 82 2.07 7.82 -9.12
CA LYS A 82 1.68 7.27 -7.82
C LYS A 82 1.58 8.35 -6.75
N LEU A 83 2.54 9.29 -6.73
CA LEU A 83 2.52 10.45 -5.83
C LEU A 83 1.27 11.32 -6.06
N GLU A 84 1.04 11.70 -7.31
CA GLU A 84 -0.11 12.52 -7.70
C GLU A 84 -1.42 11.84 -7.31
N TYR A 85 -1.52 10.52 -7.48
CA TYR A 85 -2.71 9.76 -7.09
C TYR A 85 -2.98 9.81 -5.58
N VAL A 86 -1.94 9.64 -4.74
CA VAL A 86 -2.09 9.80 -3.28
C VAL A 86 -2.52 11.23 -2.91
N HIS A 87 -2.01 12.26 -3.59
CA HIS A 87 -2.46 13.62 -3.36
C HIS A 87 -3.92 13.86 -3.77
N GLN A 88 -4.37 13.28 -4.88
CA GLN A 88 -5.76 13.37 -5.33
C GLN A 88 -6.75 12.75 -4.35
N LEU A 89 -6.36 11.66 -3.67
CA LEU A 89 -7.15 11.05 -2.60
C LEU A 89 -7.09 11.81 -1.26
N GLY A 90 -6.16 12.76 -1.12
CA GLY A 90 -5.82 13.39 0.15
C GLY A 90 -4.74 12.59 0.87
N ALA A 91 -3.51 13.11 0.82
CA ALA A 91 -2.34 12.45 1.39
C ALA A 91 -2.47 12.21 2.91
N ASP A 92 -3.00 13.18 3.65
CA ASP A 92 -3.22 13.11 5.11
C ASP A 92 -4.27 12.08 5.55
N GLN A 93 -5.05 11.53 4.61
CA GLN A 93 -6.07 10.50 4.85
C GLN A 93 -5.80 9.17 4.15
N THR A 94 -4.61 9.01 3.58
CA THR A 94 -4.25 7.86 2.76
C THR A 94 -3.10 7.09 3.41
N ALA A 95 -3.25 5.77 3.51
CA ALA A 95 -2.11 4.88 3.70
C ALA A 95 -1.59 4.41 2.34
N ALA A 96 -0.29 4.19 2.21
CA ALA A 96 0.31 3.62 1.00
C ALA A 96 1.16 2.40 1.35
N VAL A 97 1.10 1.37 0.51
CA VAL A 97 1.86 0.13 0.68
C VAL A 97 2.59 -0.20 -0.62
N GLY A 98 3.88 -0.45 -0.51
CA GLY A 98 4.74 -0.69 -1.66
C GLY A 98 6.11 -1.22 -1.29
N GLN A 99 6.93 -1.45 -2.31
CA GLN A 99 8.23 -2.09 -2.21
C GLN A 99 9.25 -1.46 -3.16
N GLY A 100 8.80 -1.10 -4.36
CA GLY A 100 9.66 -0.78 -5.49
C GLY A 100 10.17 0.63 -5.41
N ALA A 101 11.26 0.94 -6.11
CA ALA A 101 11.81 2.31 -6.11
C ALA A 101 10.81 3.33 -6.69
N ASN A 102 9.84 2.87 -7.48
CA ASN A 102 8.72 3.64 -7.99
C ASN A 102 7.65 3.99 -6.95
N ASP A 103 7.66 3.34 -5.78
CA ASP A 103 6.71 3.59 -4.69
C ASP A 103 7.19 4.66 -3.71
N ALA A 104 8.49 4.97 -3.75
CA ALA A 104 9.15 5.75 -2.70
C ALA A 104 8.49 7.12 -2.45
N LEU A 105 7.98 7.79 -3.49
CA LEU A 105 7.29 9.07 -3.35
C LEU A 105 5.88 8.93 -2.76
N MET A 106 5.10 7.92 -3.17
CA MET A 106 3.77 7.71 -2.61
C MET A 106 3.83 7.29 -1.14
N LEU A 107 4.85 6.51 -0.76
CA LEU A 107 5.08 6.10 0.62
C LEU A 107 5.44 7.28 1.51
N GLU A 108 6.29 8.19 1.03
CA GLU A 108 6.70 9.40 1.75
C GLU A 108 5.55 10.41 1.92
N ALA A 109 4.70 10.51 0.90
CA ALA A 109 3.60 11.48 0.90
C ALA A 109 2.39 11.02 1.73
N ALA A 110 2.10 9.73 1.75
CA ALA A 110 0.96 9.18 2.48
C ALA A 110 1.04 9.47 3.98
N ARG A 111 -0.12 9.57 4.65
CA ARG A 111 -0.19 9.75 6.10
C ARG A 111 0.52 8.63 6.85
N ILE A 112 0.45 7.41 6.29
CA ILE A 112 1.19 6.24 6.75
C ILE A 112 1.73 5.50 5.51
N GLY A 113 3.03 5.60 5.28
CA GLY A 113 3.76 4.78 4.32
C GLY A 113 4.21 3.46 4.94
N ILE A 114 3.86 2.33 4.31
CA ILE A 114 4.27 0.98 4.73
C ILE A 114 5.10 0.34 3.62
N CYS A 115 6.37 0.06 3.91
CA CYS A 115 7.24 -0.68 3.01
C CYS A 115 7.23 -2.18 3.36
N VAL A 116 7.07 -3.04 2.36
CA VAL A 116 7.10 -4.51 2.55
C VAL A 116 8.44 -5.10 2.09
N ILE A 117 8.95 -6.08 2.82
CA ILE A 117 10.13 -6.86 2.43
C ILE A 117 9.72 -7.99 1.46
N SER A 118 9.70 -7.68 0.17
CA SER A 118 9.20 -8.61 -0.87
C SER A 118 10.21 -9.66 -1.32
N ALA A 119 9.69 -10.77 -1.86
CA ALA A 119 10.47 -11.80 -2.54
C ALA A 119 11.20 -11.29 -3.80
N GLU A 120 10.69 -10.21 -4.43
CA GLU A 120 11.35 -9.53 -5.55
C GLU A 120 12.50 -8.60 -5.09
N GLY A 121 12.82 -8.61 -3.81
CA GLY A 121 13.72 -7.65 -3.15
C GLY A 121 12.96 -6.41 -2.67
N THR A 122 13.64 -5.42 -2.11
CA THR A 122 13.01 -4.18 -1.66
C THR A 122 13.93 -3.01 -1.93
N ALA A 123 13.39 -1.96 -2.56
CA ALA A 123 14.18 -0.80 -2.89
C ALA A 123 14.56 -0.04 -1.62
N LEU A 124 15.86 0.22 -1.46
CA LEU A 124 16.38 0.99 -0.32
C LEU A 124 15.69 2.36 -0.19
N GLN A 125 15.36 3.00 -1.31
CA GLN A 125 14.66 4.29 -1.32
C GLN A 125 13.28 4.21 -0.66
N SER A 126 12.52 3.15 -0.91
CA SER A 126 11.18 2.94 -0.34
C SER A 126 11.26 2.58 1.14
N LEU A 127 12.25 1.77 1.51
CA LEU A 127 12.53 1.44 2.91
C LEU A 127 12.83 2.69 3.75
N LEU A 128 13.65 3.61 3.22
CA LEU A 128 14.06 4.82 3.94
C LEU A 128 12.98 5.92 3.98
N LYS A 129 11.98 5.84 3.10
CA LYS A 129 10.93 6.86 2.96
C LYS A 129 9.58 6.47 3.60
N ALA A 130 9.42 5.21 3.98
CA ALA A 130 8.22 4.74 4.67
C ALA A 130 8.28 5.03 6.18
N ASP A 131 7.12 5.15 6.81
CA ASP A 131 6.99 5.24 8.27
C ASP A 131 7.19 3.88 8.95
N LEU A 132 6.79 2.81 8.28
CA LEU A 132 6.84 1.45 8.80
C LEU A 132 7.43 0.49 7.76
N VAL A 133 8.26 -0.45 8.22
CA VAL A 133 8.75 -1.57 7.42
C VAL A 133 8.23 -2.87 8.02
N VAL A 134 7.67 -3.74 7.18
CA VAL A 134 7.06 -5.02 7.60
C VAL A 134 7.63 -6.18 6.77
N PRO A 135 7.65 -7.41 7.30
CA PRO A 135 8.30 -8.52 6.61
C PRO A 135 7.60 -8.94 5.32
N ASP A 136 6.30 -8.69 5.17
CA ASP A 136 5.53 -9.03 3.97
C ASP A 136 4.19 -8.25 3.91
N ILE A 137 3.48 -8.41 2.80
CA ILE A 137 2.17 -7.80 2.57
C ILE A 137 1.08 -8.33 3.51
N LEU A 138 1.14 -9.58 3.95
CA LEU A 138 0.15 -10.14 4.89
C LEU A 138 0.24 -9.38 6.22
N SER A 139 1.45 -9.14 6.70
CA SER A 139 1.73 -8.34 7.88
C SER A 139 1.23 -6.89 7.73
N ALA A 140 1.40 -6.27 6.55
CA ALA A 140 0.87 -4.94 6.28
C ALA A 140 -0.66 -4.91 6.39
N LEU A 141 -1.35 -5.87 5.76
CA LEU A 141 -2.81 -5.99 5.77
C LEU A 141 -3.33 -6.22 7.20
N GLU A 142 -2.73 -7.13 7.95
CA GLU A 142 -3.13 -7.39 9.33
C GLU A 142 -2.93 -6.17 10.26
N ILE A 143 -1.88 -5.36 10.02
CA ILE A 143 -1.65 -4.12 10.78
C ILE A 143 -2.73 -3.09 10.48
N LEU A 144 -3.17 -2.98 9.24
CA LEU A 144 -4.27 -2.09 8.87
C LEU A 144 -5.62 -2.59 9.40
N GLN A 145 -5.85 -3.91 9.42
CA GLN A 145 -7.05 -4.52 10.03
C GLN A 145 -7.06 -4.40 11.56
N ASN A 146 -5.89 -4.34 12.20
CA ASN A 146 -5.76 -4.11 13.64
C ASN A 146 -4.91 -2.85 13.93
N PRO A 147 -5.51 -1.64 13.82
CA PRO A 147 -4.79 -0.36 13.91
C PRO A 147 -4.06 -0.12 15.23
N THR A 148 -4.35 -0.87 16.29
CA THR A 148 -3.59 -0.80 17.55
C THR A 148 -2.11 -1.15 17.33
N ARG A 149 -1.79 -1.97 16.31
CA ARG A 149 -0.42 -2.30 15.91
C ARG A 149 0.33 -1.09 15.33
N LEU A 150 -0.34 -0.18 14.61
CA LEU A 150 0.29 1.08 14.16
C LEU A 150 0.79 1.91 15.35
N LYS A 151 -0.03 2.01 16.41
CA LYS A 151 0.36 2.71 17.64
C LYS A 151 1.57 2.06 18.33
N ALA A 152 1.67 0.73 18.31
CA ALA A 152 2.77 0.01 18.94
C ALA A 152 4.12 0.36 18.30
N SER A 153 4.14 0.50 16.98
CA SER A 153 5.37 0.73 16.20
C SER A 153 5.73 2.21 16.01
N LEU A 154 4.73 3.10 15.91
CA LEU A 154 4.97 4.50 15.50
C LEU A 154 4.95 5.53 16.65
N ARG A 155 4.57 5.14 17.87
CA ARG A 155 4.62 6.05 19.03
C ARG A 155 6.05 6.57 19.26
N LYS A 156 6.17 7.85 19.64
CA LYS A 156 7.45 8.46 20.04
C LYS A 156 7.52 8.68 21.54
#